data_AF-A0A0D2X3N4-F1
#
_entry.id   AF-A0A0D2X3N4-F1
#
_cell.length_a   1.000
_cell.length_b   1.000
_cell.length_c   1.000
_cell.angle_alpha   90.00
_cell.angle_beta   90.00
_cell.angle_gamma   90.00
#
_symmetry.space_group_name_H-M   'P 1'
#
loop_
_entity.id
_entity.type
_entity.pdbx_description
1 polymer ?
#
loop_
_entity_poly.entity_id
_entity_poly.type
_entity_poly.pdbx_seq_one_letter_code
_entity_poly.pdbx_strand_id
1 'polypeptide(L)'
;MTTTTMTATTTPTLLLAAVAMVMAAAVIGTTSAFDPPTYNSTVYEAFFAKVLLNPLPPLTSDPYNDPTINTTLPDFVCAAKYPDPTNRTNYVLQTYTDPTAASNDGAYVTHLHPCGYCSSAQDMAVYMQDPNLTDPVRKCCALTYISQEESLKCLIKIGFTENCARIWMYNGINTRKHCSDLCLAAWIEGTPSNVPPNSTTLNPCLQCDEDQSGPVFKLIAGRTRRDSGLLSSINRPPDTIYAVYQYWY
;
A
#
# COMPACT_ATOMS: atom_id res chain seq x y z
N MET A 1 75.05 30.25 22.71
CA MET A 1 74.10 31.07 23.48
C MET A 1 72.95 31.49 22.59
N THR A 2 71.82 30.79 22.64
CA THR A 2 70.47 31.35 22.79
C THR A 2 69.49 30.19 22.83
N THR A 3 68.93 30.00 24.02
CA THR A 3 67.75 29.22 24.35
C THR A 3 66.53 29.91 23.75
N THR A 4 65.59 29.18 23.15
CA THR A 4 64.14 29.47 23.27
C THR A 4 63.32 28.19 23.04
N THR A 5 62.27 28.13 23.83
CA THR A 5 61.31 27.12 24.28
C THR A 5 60.50 26.29 23.27
N MET A 6 60.06 25.14 23.80
CA MET A 6 59.13 24.13 23.27
C MET A 6 57.74 24.67 22.89
N THR A 7 57.05 23.98 21.98
CA THR A 7 55.65 23.57 22.18
C THR A 7 55.39 22.25 21.46
N ALA A 8 54.77 21.31 22.20
CA ALA A 8 54.30 20.03 21.71
C ALA A 8 52.98 20.20 20.93
N THR A 9 52.80 19.45 19.85
CA THR A 9 51.47 19.16 19.29
C THR A 9 51.32 17.65 19.12
N THR A 10 50.51 17.11 20.02
CA THR A 10 49.92 15.77 20.02
C THR A 10 48.85 15.68 18.93
N THR A 11 48.98 14.68 18.02
CA THR A 11 47.96 13.71 17.50
C THR A 11 46.47 14.13 17.27
N PRO A 12 45.63 13.33 16.57
CA PRO A 12 45.80 12.42 15.42
C PRO A 12 44.59 12.48 14.41
N THR A 13 44.56 11.50 13.51
CA THR A 13 43.35 10.83 12.94
C THR A 13 42.60 11.50 11.79
N LEU A 14 43.10 11.15 10.61
CA LEU A 14 42.32 10.86 9.42
C LEU A 14 41.50 9.57 9.66
N LEU A 15 40.19 9.67 9.95
CA LEU A 15 39.23 8.58 9.74
C LEU A 15 37.80 9.13 9.84
N LEU A 16 37.17 9.49 8.73
CA LEU A 16 35.72 9.69 8.69
C LEU A 16 35.21 9.48 7.25
N ALA A 17 34.98 8.22 6.88
CA ALA A 17 34.14 7.84 5.74
C ALA A 17 33.80 6.35 5.80
N ALA A 18 32.95 5.95 6.75
CA ALA A 18 32.23 4.69 6.72
C ALA A 18 31.09 4.72 7.75
N VAL A 19 29.97 5.35 7.41
CA VAL A 19 28.70 5.12 8.12
C VAL A 19 27.59 5.05 7.07
N ALA A 20 27.18 3.82 6.76
CA ALA A 20 25.82 3.40 6.46
C ALA A 20 25.85 2.12 5.61
N MET A 21 26.20 0.99 6.21
CA MET A 21 25.81 -0.32 5.67
C MET A 21 25.84 -1.36 6.79
N VAL A 22 24.65 -1.93 7.04
CA VAL A 22 24.38 -3.23 7.65
C VAL A 22 24.85 -3.45 9.10
N MET A 23 23.91 -3.35 10.03
CA MET A 23 23.91 -4.15 11.27
C MET A 23 22.47 -4.54 11.61
N ALA A 24 22.01 -5.66 11.08
CA ALA A 24 20.94 -6.44 11.69
C ALA A 24 21.62 -7.54 12.54
N ALA A 25 22.00 -7.19 13.77
CA ALA A 25 22.46 -8.17 14.75
C ALA A 25 21.26 -8.63 15.57
N ALA A 26 21.03 -9.94 15.57
CA ALA A 26 19.97 -10.60 16.31
C ALA A 26 20.08 -10.30 17.82
N VAL A 27 19.09 -9.57 18.33
CA VAL A 27 18.78 -9.53 19.76
C VAL A 27 17.66 -10.53 19.98
N ILE A 28 17.90 -11.55 20.81
CA ILE A 28 16.85 -12.45 21.32
C ILE A 28 16.03 -11.62 22.32
N GLY A 29 15.17 -10.76 21.77
CA GLY A 29 14.07 -10.11 22.47
C GLY A 29 12.79 -10.76 22.00
N THR A 30 11.80 -10.86 22.89
CA THR A 30 10.41 -11.15 22.54
C THR A 30 10.08 -10.52 21.19
N THR A 31 9.63 -11.30 20.21
CA THR A 31 9.25 -10.81 18.89
C THR A 31 8.20 -9.71 19.08
N SER A 32 8.62 -8.45 19.11
CA SER A 32 7.70 -7.34 19.12
C SER A 32 6.95 -7.45 17.81
N ALA A 33 5.64 -7.71 17.89
CA ALA A 33 4.78 -7.72 16.71
C ALA A 33 5.03 -6.42 15.93
N PHE A 34 5.07 -6.52 14.60
CA PHE A 34 5.20 -5.34 13.75
C PHE A 34 4.11 -4.33 14.11
N ASP A 35 4.54 -3.11 14.47
CA ASP A 35 3.65 -1.99 14.78
C ASP A 35 3.62 -1.08 13.54
N PRO A 36 2.54 -1.09 12.74
CA PRO A 36 2.54 -0.39 11.48
C PRO A 36 2.52 1.14 11.68
N PRO A 37 3.37 1.89 10.96
CA PRO A 37 3.49 3.32 11.14
C PRO A 37 2.23 4.08 10.71
N THR A 38 2.03 5.25 11.32
CA THR A 38 1.07 6.26 10.84
C THR A 38 1.81 7.34 10.06
N TYR A 39 1.16 7.87 9.02
CA TYR A 39 1.75 8.85 8.11
C TYR A 39 0.98 10.17 8.21
N ASN A 40 1.70 11.27 8.43
CA ASN A 40 1.10 12.60 8.46
C ASN A 40 0.96 13.19 7.05
N SER A 41 0.39 14.40 6.97
CA SER A 41 0.14 15.07 5.68
C SER A 41 1.39 15.34 4.87
N THR A 42 2.50 15.71 5.51
CA THR A 42 3.78 15.89 4.82
C THR A 42 4.19 14.65 4.05
N VAL A 43 3.95 13.46 4.60
CA VAL A 43 4.30 12.21 3.91
C VAL A 43 3.35 11.93 2.75
N TYR A 44 2.03 11.86 2.99
CA TYR A 44 1.12 11.49 1.90
C TYR A 44 1.06 12.55 0.77
N GLU A 45 1.29 13.82 1.08
CA GLU A 45 1.43 14.88 0.06
C GLU A 45 2.69 14.68 -0.79
N ALA A 46 3.80 14.25 -0.18
CA ALA A 46 5.02 13.93 -0.90
C ALA A 46 4.83 12.73 -1.84
N PHE A 47 4.05 11.73 -1.45
CA PHE A 47 3.64 10.63 -2.34
C PHE A 47 2.75 11.11 -3.48
N PHE A 48 1.76 11.95 -3.19
CA PHE A 48 0.82 12.48 -4.18
C PHE A 48 1.54 13.32 -5.26
N ALA A 49 2.63 13.99 -4.91
CA ALA A 49 3.42 14.81 -5.84
C ALA A 49 4.33 14.00 -6.80
N LYS A 50 4.45 12.68 -6.63
CA LYS A 50 5.34 11.86 -7.47
C LYS A 50 4.71 11.51 -8.82
N VAL A 51 5.55 11.40 -9.83
CA VAL A 51 5.15 11.06 -11.20
C VAL A 51 5.61 9.64 -11.54
N LEU A 52 4.65 8.77 -11.85
CA LEU A 52 4.91 7.41 -12.34
C LEU A 52 5.26 7.46 -13.83
N LEU A 53 6.45 6.97 -14.20
CA LEU A 53 6.93 7.00 -15.58
C LEU A 53 6.49 5.81 -16.44
N ASN A 54 6.07 4.71 -15.81
CA ASN A 54 5.63 3.49 -16.49
C ASN A 54 4.26 3.02 -15.98
N PRO A 55 3.19 3.84 -16.13
CA PRO A 55 1.86 3.41 -15.73
C PRO A 55 1.41 2.18 -16.52
N LEU A 56 0.64 1.30 -15.87
CA LEU A 56 -0.04 0.21 -16.56
C LEU A 56 -1.00 0.77 -17.63
N PRO A 57 -1.25 0.02 -18.73
CA PRO A 57 -2.28 0.38 -19.70
C PRO A 57 -3.65 0.61 -19.04
N PRO A 58 -4.57 1.37 -19.65
CA PRO A 58 -5.90 1.55 -19.10
C PRO A 58 -6.63 0.23 -18.84
N LEU A 59 -7.28 0.08 -17.68
CA LEU A 59 -8.17 -1.05 -17.39
C LEU A 59 -9.49 -0.89 -18.16
N THR A 60 -9.60 -1.51 -19.32
CA THR A 60 -10.74 -1.33 -20.23
C THR A 60 -11.87 -2.34 -20.07
N SER A 61 -11.65 -3.42 -19.32
CA SER A 61 -12.65 -4.48 -19.11
C SER A 61 -12.73 -4.88 -17.64
N ASP A 62 -13.91 -5.37 -17.27
CA ASP A 62 -14.19 -5.90 -15.94
C ASP A 62 -13.51 -7.28 -15.77
N PRO A 63 -12.48 -7.40 -14.90
CA PRO A 63 -11.77 -8.66 -14.73
C PRO A 63 -12.63 -9.75 -14.07
N TYR A 64 -13.72 -9.42 -13.38
CA TYR A 64 -14.60 -10.42 -12.77
C TYR A 64 -15.37 -11.25 -13.82
N ASN A 65 -15.41 -10.79 -15.07
CA ASN A 65 -16.03 -11.52 -16.17
C ASN A 65 -15.04 -12.43 -16.92
N ASP A 66 -13.77 -12.46 -16.53
CA ASP A 66 -12.76 -13.32 -17.14
C ASP A 66 -12.60 -14.62 -16.33
N PRO A 67 -13.13 -15.76 -16.81
CA PRO A 67 -13.04 -17.03 -16.09
C PRO A 67 -11.63 -17.63 -16.12
N THR A 68 -10.70 -17.05 -16.87
CA THR A 68 -9.32 -17.55 -17.02
C THR A 68 -8.36 -16.98 -15.99
N ILE A 69 -8.80 -15.97 -15.21
CA ILE A 69 -7.97 -15.35 -14.17
C ILE A 69 -7.62 -16.38 -13.09
N ASN A 70 -6.33 -16.61 -12.91
CA ASN A 70 -5.79 -17.31 -11.76
C ASN A 70 -5.62 -16.34 -10.59
N THR A 71 -6.45 -16.47 -9.56
CA THR A 71 -6.46 -15.61 -8.38
C THR A 71 -5.42 -16.00 -7.33
N THR A 72 -4.54 -16.95 -7.62
CA THR A 72 -3.39 -17.27 -6.77
C THR A 72 -2.43 -16.09 -6.76
N LEU A 73 -2.27 -15.45 -5.61
CA LEU A 73 -1.33 -14.35 -5.45
C LEU A 73 0.11 -14.90 -5.50
N PRO A 74 0.93 -14.47 -6.46
CA PRO A 74 2.28 -14.99 -6.56
C PRO A 74 3.18 -14.31 -5.52
N ASP A 75 4.19 -15.04 -5.04
CA ASP A 75 5.17 -14.56 -4.06
C ASP A 75 6.23 -13.70 -4.75
N PHE A 76 5.85 -12.45 -5.01
CA PHE A 76 6.67 -11.40 -5.61
C PHE A 76 6.47 -10.13 -4.78
N VAL A 77 7.24 -9.09 -5.08
CA VAL A 77 7.03 -7.76 -4.49
C VAL A 77 7.00 -6.69 -5.56
N CYS A 78 6.25 -5.62 -5.31
CA CYS A 78 6.29 -4.41 -6.11
C CYS A 78 7.19 -3.38 -5.44
N ALA A 79 8.19 -2.88 -6.18
CA ALA A 79 9.13 -1.89 -5.69
C ALA A 79 9.19 -0.66 -6.58
N ALA A 80 9.41 0.50 -5.97
CA ALA A 80 9.64 1.77 -6.63
C ALA A 80 11.14 1.98 -6.85
N LYS A 81 11.52 2.35 -8.07
CA LYS A 81 12.90 2.66 -8.45
C LYS A 81 12.99 4.07 -9.02
N TYR A 82 14.03 4.78 -8.61
CA TYR A 82 14.30 6.14 -9.07
C TYR A 82 15.32 6.12 -10.21
N PRO A 83 14.96 6.58 -11.42
CA PRO A 83 15.93 6.73 -12.50
C PRO A 83 17.07 7.69 -12.13
N ASP A 84 16.76 8.71 -11.32
CA ASP A 84 17.74 9.62 -10.72
C ASP A 84 17.62 9.53 -9.18
N PRO A 85 18.58 8.86 -8.49
CA PRO A 85 18.56 8.74 -7.04
C PRO A 85 18.63 10.08 -6.28
N THR A 86 19.11 11.15 -6.92
CA THR A 86 19.19 12.49 -6.35
C THR A 86 17.89 13.28 -6.50
N ASN A 87 17.00 12.83 -7.39
CA ASN A 87 15.69 13.44 -7.64
C ASN A 87 14.58 12.39 -7.61
N ARG A 88 13.88 12.34 -6.48
CA ARG A 88 12.79 11.38 -6.21
C ARG A 88 11.40 11.83 -6.68
N THR A 89 11.31 12.82 -7.57
CA THR A 89 10.03 13.25 -8.13
C THR A 89 9.47 12.23 -9.11
N ASN A 90 10.33 11.63 -9.94
CA ASN A 90 9.92 10.66 -10.96
C ASN A 90 10.39 9.25 -10.59
N TYR A 91 9.52 8.25 -10.74
CA TYR A 91 9.84 6.87 -10.39
C TYR A 91 9.24 5.89 -11.38
N VAL A 92 9.77 4.67 -11.39
CA VAL A 92 9.15 3.52 -12.05
C VAL A 92 8.71 2.50 -11.00
N LEU A 93 7.66 1.74 -11.30
CA LEU A 93 7.29 0.56 -10.55
C LEU A 93 7.75 -0.70 -11.27
N GLN A 94 8.29 -1.65 -10.52
CA GLN A 94 8.74 -2.92 -11.07
C GLN A 94 8.43 -4.05 -10.10
N THR A 95 8.03 -5.19 -10.68
CA THR A 95 7.81 -6.43 -9.94
C THR A 95 9.14 -7.19 -9.84
N TYR A 96 9.47 -7.65 -8.63
CA TYR A 96 10.66 -8.43 -8.33
C TYR A 96 10.26 -9.76 -7.70
N THR A 97 11.08 -10.79 -7.89
CA THR A 97 10.85 -12.13 -7.32
C THR A 97 10.77 -12.11 -5.79
N ASP A 98 11.52 -11.21 -5.15
CA ASP A 98 11.61 -11.12 -3.71
C ASP A 98 12.17 -9.74 -3.28
N PRO A 99 12.09 -9.38 -1.99
CA PRO A 99 12.66 -8.13 -1.47
C PRO A 99 14.16 -7.99 -1.69
N THR A 100 14.93 -9.08 -1.71
CA THR A 100 16.38 -9.05 -1.90
C THR A 100 16.73 -8.64 -3.32
N ALA A 101 16.03 -9.16 -4.33
CA ALA A 101 16.16 -8.76 -5.71
C ALA A 101 15.85 -7.27 -5.92
N ALA A 102 14.79 -6.76 -5.29
CA ALA A 102 14.46 -5.33 -5.33
C ALA A 102 15.58 -4.47 -4.72
N SER A 103 16.07 -4.84 -3.54
CA SER A 103 17.14 -4.12 -2.83
C SER A 103 18.45 -4.10 -3.63
N ASN A 104 18.82 -5.23 -4.25
CA ASN A 104 20.01 -5.34 -5.09
C ASN A 104 19.94 -4.44 -6.33
N ASP A 105 18.74 -4.11 -6.81
CA ASP A 105 18.52 -3.18 -7.92
C ASP A 105 18.32 -1.72 -7.46
N GLY A 106 18.54 -1.43 -6.17
CA GLY A 106 18.35 -0.11 -5.58
C GLY A 106 16.88 0.35 -5.53
N ALA A 107 15.93 -0.59 -5.62
CA ALA A 107 14.51 -0.33 -5.55
C ALA A 107 13.97 -0.46 -4.11
N TYR A 108 12.96 0.32 -3.79
CA TYR A 108 12.29 0.34 -2.49
C TYR A 108 11.02 -0.51 -2.55
N VAL A 109 10.96 -1.59 -1.78
CA VAL A 109 9.74 -2.41 -1.68
C VAL A 109 8.59 -1.56 -1.15
N THR A 110 7.46 -1.58 -1.86
CA THR A 110 6.30 -0.74 -1.55
C THR A 110 5.09 -1.54 -1.08
N HIS A 111 4.96 -2.80 -1.51
CA HIS A 111 3.97 -3.75 -1.05
C HIS A 111 4.33 -5.17 -1.52
N LEU A 112 3.69 -6.18 -0.93
CA LEU A 112 3.75 -7.55 -1.43
C LEU A 112 2.90 -7.73 -2.70
N HIS A 113 3.20 -8.79 -3.43
CA HIS A 113 2.63 -9.16 -4.72
C HIS A 113 3.13 -8.27 -5.88
N PRO A 114 2.91 -8.68 -7.14
CA PRO A 114 3.26 -7.88 -8.30
C PRO A 114 2.60 -6.50 -8.29
N CYS A 115 3.23 -5.57 -9.00
CA CYS A 115 2.63 -4.26 -9.23
C CYS A 115 1.31 -4.40 -10.00
N GLY A 116 0.27 -3.70 -9.54
CA GLY A 116 -1.06 -3.67 -10.13
C GLY A 116 -1.61 -2.26 -10.25
N TYR A 117 -2.90 -2.15 -10.54
CA TYR A 117 -3.54 -0.86 -10.88
C TYR A 117 -3.60 0.15 -9.72
N CYS A 118 -3.41 -0.29 -8.48
CA CYS A 118 -3.42 0.57 -7.28
C CYS A 118 -2.03 0.72 -6.65
N SER A 119 -0.96 0.33 -7.36
CA SER A 119 0.41 0.36 -6.82
C SER A 119 1.07 1.75 -6.85
N SER A 120 0.49 2.72 -7.57
CA SER A 120 1.08 4.05 -7.71
C SER A 120 1.23 4.78 -6.36
N ALA A 121 2.15 5.75 -6.32
CA ALA A 121 2.33 6.65 -5.18
C ALA A 121 1.08 7.49 -4.89
N GLN A 122 0.33 7.89 -5.93
CA GLN A 122 -0.95 8.59 -5.76
C GLN A 122 -1.97 7.71 -5.03
N ASP A 123 -2.15 6.46 -5.48
CA ASP A 123 -3.07 5.52 -4.84
C ASP A 123 -2.60 5.14 -3.43
N MET A 124 -1.28 5.10 -3.21
CA MET A 124 -0.72 4.94 -1.87
C MET A 124 -1.07 6.10 -0.94
N ALA A 125 -0.96 7.34 -1.43
CA ALA A 125 -1.32 8.53 -0.66
C ALA A 125 -2.77 8.49 -0.22
N VAL A 126 -3.70 8.03 -1.08
CA VAL A 126 -5.11 7.81 -0.71
C VAL A 126 -5.23 6.79 0.42
N TYR A 127 -4.47 5.67 0.36
CA TYR A 127 -4.49 4.67 1.41
C TYR A 127 -3.94 5.18 2.75
N MET A 128 -2.94 6.05 2.72
CA MET A 128 -2.32 6.67 3.90
C MET A 128 -3.20 7.76 4.53
N GLN A 129 -3.86 8.58 3.70
CA GLN A 129 -4.59 9.77 4.15
C GLN A 129 -5.83 9.44 4.98
N ASP A 130 -6.55 8.36 4.64
CA ASP A 130 -7.80 7.99 5.30
C ASP A 130 -7.75 6.55 5.81
N PRO A 131 -7.54 6.33 7.13
CA PRO A 131 -7.62 4.99 7.72
C PRO A 131 -8.98 4.31 7.51
N ASN A 132 -10.07 5.08 7.37
CA ASN A 132 -11.43 4.58 7.18
C ASN A 132 -11.95 4.73 5.74
N LEU A 133 -11.09 4.47 4.76
CA LEU A 133 -11.47 4.53 3.34
C LEU A 133 -12.57 3.54 2.93
N THR A 134 -12.87 2.54 3.76
CA THR A 134 -14.01 1.64 3.58
C THR A 134 -15.32 2.42 3.39
N ASP A 135 -15.57 3.46 4.19
CA ASP A 135 -16.81 4.22 4.12
C ASP A 135 -16.98 5.08 2.86
N PRO A 136 -16.02 5.94 2.47
CA PRO A 136 -16.15 6.72 1.23
C PRO A 136 -16.14 5.82 -0.01
N VAL A 137 -15.36 4.75 -0.05
CA VAL A 137 -15.38 3.80 -1.18
C VAL A 137 -16.72 3.09 -1.28
N ARG A 138 -17.29 2.59 -0.17
CA ARG A 138 -18.63 1.97 -0.17
C ARG A 138 -19.70 2.93 -0.67
N LYS A 139 -19.64 4.22 -0.27
CA LYS A 139 -20.54 5.27 -0.79
C LYS A 139 -20.42 5.44 -2.31
N CYS A 140 -19.20 5.49 -2.84
CA CYS A 140 -19.01 5.58 -4.27
C CYS A 140 -19.45 4.30 -5.01
N CYS A 141 -19.17 3.11 -4.46
CA CYS A 141 -19.60 1.84 -5.04
C CYS A 141 -21.12 1.68 -5.03
N ALA A 142 -21.84 2.26 -4.07
CA ALA A 142 -23.31 2.26 -4.07
C ALA A 142 -23.89 3.03 -5.28
N LEU A 143 -23.16 3.98 -5.87
CA LEU A 143 -23.60 4.65 -7.09
C LEU A 143 -23.69 3.70 -8.29
N THR A 144 -23.07 2.52 -8.26
CA THR A 144 -23.18 1.50 -9.33
C THR A 144 -24.60 0.96 -9.51
N TYR A 145 -25.50 1.14 -8.53
CA TYR A 145 -26.93 0.88 -8.68
C TYR A 145 -27.62 1.85 -9.66
N ILE A 146 -27.02 3.03 -9.88
CA ILE A 146 -27.58 4.12 -10.69
C ILE A 146 -26.72 4.34 -11.94
N SER A 147 -25.41 4.55 -11.77
CA SER A 147 -24.47 4.82 -12.85
C SER A 147 -23.04 4.39 -12.46
N GLN A 148 -22.44 3.55 -13.30
CA GLN A 148 -21.03 3.19 -13.17
C GLN A 148 -20.12 4.42 -13.37
N GLU A 149 -20.48 5.32 -14.29
CA GLU A 149 -19.72 6.54 -14.54
C GLU A 149 -19.67 7.44 -13.31
N GLU A 150 -20.80 7.61 -12.60
CA GLU A 150 -20.84 8.41 -11.37
C GLU A 150 -20.09 7.72 -10.22
N SER A 151 -20.13 6.39 -10.15
CA SER A 151 -19.30 5.62 -9.23
C SER A 151 -17.80 5.85 -9.49
N LEU A 152 -17.37 5.78 -10.74
CA LEU A 152 -15.98 6.01 -11.14
C LEU A 152 -15.53 7.44 -10.82
N LYS A 153 -16.32 8.45 -11.19
CA LYS A 153 -16.04 9.86 -10.86
C LYS A 153 -15.92 10.08 -9.35
N CYS A 154 -16.79 9.44 -8.57
CA CYS A 154 -16.75 9.51 -7.11
C CYS A 154 -15.44 8.91 -6.56
N LEU A 155 -15.01 7.75 -7.05
CA LEU A 155 -13.75 7.11 -6.64
C LEU A 155 -12.52 7.93 -7.07
N ILE A 156 -12.52 8.52 -8.26
CA ILE A 156 -11.47 9.46 -8.69
C ILE A 156 -11.43 10.69 -7.78
N LYS A 157 -12.60 11.21 -7.37
CA LYS A 157 -12.69 12.36 -6.46
C LYS A 157 -12.15 12.07 -5.05
N ILE A 158 -12.17 10.81 -4.61
CA ILE A 158 -11.47 10.39 -3.37
C ILE A 158 -9.95 10.59 -3.52
N GLY A 159 -9.42 10.52 -4.73
CA GLY A 159 -8.00 10.77 -5.05
C GLY A 159 -7.32 9.65 -5.82
N PHE A 160 -8.01 8.53 -6.07
CA PHE A 160 -7.45 7.41 -6.81
C PHE A 160 -7.13 7.79 -8.26
N THR A 161 -6.11 7.14 -8.81
CA THR A 161 -5.91 7.12 -10.27
C THR A 161 -7.11 6.46 -10.94
N GLU A 162 -7.38 6.80 -12.20
CA GLU A 162 -8.53 6.23 -12.92
C GLU A 162 -8.49 4.69 -12.96
N ASN A 163 -7.31 4.10 -13.15
CA ASN A 163 -7.15 2.66 -13.16
C ASN A 163 -7.47 2.01 -11.80
N CYS A 164 -6.97 2.57 -10.69
CA CYS A 164 -7.30 2.06 -9.36
C CYS A 164 -8.80 2.27 -9.04
N ALA A 165 -9.36 3.40 -9.42
CA ALA A 165 -10.77 3.70 -9.28
C ALA A 165 -11.66 2.70 -10.06
N ARG A 166 -11.25 2.31 -11.27
CA ARG A 166 -11.97 1.31 -12.08
C ARG A 166 -12.01 -0.07 -11.40
N ILE A 167 -10.89 -0.56 -10.87
CA ILE A 167 -10.90 -1.86 -10.18
C ILE A 167 -11.73 -1.83 -8.89
N TRP A 168 -11.73 -0.70 -8.15
CA TRP A 168 -12.65 -0.51 -7.01
C TRP A 168 -14.12 -0.48 -7.44
N MET A 169 -14.44 0.16 -8.56
CA MET A 169 -15.79 0.16 -9.13
C MET A 169 -16.23 -1.26 -9.53
N TYR A 170 -15.38 -2.01 -10.24
CA TYR A 170 -15.67 -3.40 -10.61
C TYR A 170 -15.81 -4.31 -9.39
N ASN A 171 -14.98 -4.12 -8.35
CA ASN A 171 -15.16 -4.77 -7.05
C ASN A 171 -16.56 -4.48 -6.50
N GLY A 172 -16.97 -3.21 -6.46
CA GLY A 172 -18.31 -2.81 -6.02
C GLY A 172 -19.44 -3.46 -6.82
N ILE A 173 -19.29 -3.57 -8.14
CA ILE A 173 -20.27 -4.25 -9.02
C ILE A 173 -20.36 -5.74 -8.70
N ASN A 174 -19.23 -6.41 -8.51
CA ASN A 174 -19.17 -7.83 -8.18
C ASN A 174 -19.73 -8.10 -6.78
N THR A 175 -19.33 -7.32 -5.77
CA THR A 175 -19.84 -7.42 -4.40
C THR A 175 -21.34 -7.17 -4.36
N ARG A 176 -21.86 -6.22 -5.14
CA ARG A 176 -23.30 -6.05 -5.30
C ARG A 176 -23.98 -7.30 -5.84
N LYS A 177 -23.42 -7.94 -6.87
CA LYS A 177 -23.99 -9.13 -7.51
C LYS A 177 -24.08 -10.33 -6.56
N HIS A 178 -23.12 -10.46 -5.64
CA HIS A 178 -22.97 -11.66 -4.80
C HIS A 178 -23.30 -11.45 -3.32
N CYS A 179 -23.27 -10.21 -2.83
CA CYS A 179 -23.35 -9.87 -1.40
C CYS A 179 -24.39 -8.77 -1.10
N SER A 180 -25.28 -8.42 -2.05
CA SER A 180 -26.22 -7.28 -1.92
C SER A 180 -26.98 -7.26 -0.60
N ASP A 181 -27.57 -8.39 -0.23
CA ASP A 181 -28.54 -8.46 0.86
C ASP A 181 -27.84 -8.26 2.21
N LEU A 182 -26.69 -8.93 2.39
CA LEU A 182 -25.84 -8.79 3.58
C LEU A 182 -25.29 -7.36 3.71
N CYS A 183 -24.85 -6.78 2.59
CA CYS A 183 -24.25 -5.45 2.58
C CYS A 183 -25.27 -4.32 2.73
N LEU A 184 -26.48 -4.48 2.20
CA LEU A 184 -27.57 -3.55 2.41
C LEU A 184 -28.05 -3.59 3.87
N ALA A 185 -28.23 -4.79 4.45
CA ALA A 185 -28.58 -4.94 5.86
C ALA A 185 -27.53 -4.28 6.76
N ALA A 186 -26.26 -4.62 6.56
CA ALA A 186 -25.16 -4.04 7.34
C ALA A 186 -25.06 -2.52 7.22
N TRP A 187 -25.40 -1.96 6.05
CA TRP A 187 -25.47 -0.51 5.86
C TRP A 187 -26.63 0.11 6.65
N ILE A 188 -27.84 -0.43 6.53
CA ILE A 188 -29.04 0.09 7.20
C ILE A 188 -28.88 0.05 8.72
N GLU A 189 -28.29 -1.02 9.24
CA GLU A 189 -28.06 -1.23 10.67
C GLU A 189 -26.85 -0.46 11.21
N GLY A 190 -26.02 0.12 10.34
CA GLY A 190 -24.77 0.77 10.74
C GLY A 190 -23.78 -0.21 11.37
N THR A 191 -23.76 -1.47 10.91
CA THR A 191 -22.91 -2.52 11.47
C THR A 191 -21.43 -2.13 11.36
N PRO A 192 -20.66 -2.17 12.46
CA PRO A 192 -19.21 -1.90 12.43
C PRO A 192 -18.46 -2.88 11.52
N SER A 193 -17.25 -2.51 11.08
CA SER A 193 -16.40 -3.37 10.25
C SER A 193 -16.07 -4.72 10.89
N ASN A 194 -15.95 -4.76 12.22
CA ASN A 194 -15.67 -5.96 12.99
C ASN A 194 -16.76 -6.24 14.02
N VAL A 195 -17.12 -7.52 14.19
CA VAL A 195 -18.19 -7.96 15.10
C VAL A 195 -17.70 -9.13 15.97
N PRO A 196 -17.60 -8.97 17.31
CA PRO A 196 -17.90 -7.76 18.08
C PRO A 196 -16.89 -6.62 17.77
N PRO A 197 -17.21 -5.36 18.11
CA PRO A 197 -16.28 -4.24 17.97
C PRO A 197 -14.92 -4.55 18.61
N ASN A 198 -13.84 -4.05 18.01
CA ASN A 198 -12.44 -4.32 18.41
C ASN A 198 -11.96 -5.77 18.24
N SER A 199 -12.79 -6.68 17.69
CA SER A 199 -12.31 -8.01 17.26
C SER A 199 -11.64 -7.95 15.88
N THR A 200 -11.08 -9.07 15.43
CA THR A 200 -10.58 -9.27 14.06
C THR A 200 -11.59 -9.98 13.16
N THR A 201 -12.75 -10.34 13.70
CA THR A 201 -13.84 -11.00 12.95
C THR A 201 -14.58 -9.96 12.13
N LEU A 202 -14.66 -10.16 10.82
CA LEU A 202 -15.39 -9.26 9.93
C LEU A 202 -16.90 -9.36 10.13
N ASN A 203 -17.61 -8.26 9.88
CA ASN A 203 -19.05 -8.35 9.70
C ASN A 203 -19.41 -9.20 8.45
N PRO A 204 -20.64 -9.73 8.35
CA PRO A 204 -21.03 -10.61 7.25
C PRO A 204 -20.88 -10.00 5.84
N CYS A 205 -21.09 -8.69 5.68
CA CYS A 205 -20.91 -8.02 4.39
C CYS A 205 -19.44 -8.00 3.97
N LEU A 206 -18.54 -7.56 4.85
CA LEU A 206 -17.11 -7.50 4.56
C LEU A 206 -16.50 -8.89 4.38
N GLN A 207 -17.00 -9.90 5.10
CA GLN A 207 -16.60 -11.28 4.88
C GLN A 207 -16.99 -11.75 3.48
N CYS A 208 -18.24 -11.51 3.06
CA CYS A 208 -18.68 -11.85 1.71
C CYS A 208 -17.87 -11.12 0.62
N ASP A 209 -17.54 -9.84 0.82
CA ASP A 209 -16.67 -9.08 -0.09
C ASP A 209 -15.27 -9.70 -0.19
N GLU A 210 -14.64 -10.06 0.93
CA GLU A 210 -13.31 -10.71 0.94
C GLU A 210 -13.33 -12.09 0.26
N ASP A 211 -14.46 -12.82 0.33
CA ASP A 211 -14.61 -14.15 -0.26
C ASP A 211 -14.95 -14.10 -1.76
N GLN A 212 -15.86 -13.20 -2.16
CA GLN A 212 -16.41 -13.15 -3.52
C GLN A 212 -15.66 -12.19 -4.44
N SER A 213 -15.14 -11.08 -3.90
CA SER A 213 -14.47 -10.05 -4.68
C SER A 213 -12.98 -9.96 -4.39
N GLY A 214 -12.58 -10.25 -3.14
CA GLY A 214 -11.20 -10.20 -2.67
C GLY A 214 -10.16 -10.90 -3.56
N PRO A 215 -10.38 -12.13 -4.07
CA PRO A 215 -9.36 -12.85 -4.85
C PRO A 215 -8.95 -12.13 -6.14
N VAL A 216 -9.92 -11.66 -6.94
CA VAL A 216 -9.65 -10.90 -8.17
C VAL A 216 -9.17 -9.50 -7.82
N PHE A 217 -9.79 -8.83 -6.84
CA PHE A 217 -9.38 -7.47 -6.45
C PHE A 217 -7.90 -7.42 -6.05
N LYS A 218 -7.46 -8.30 -5.15
CA LYS A 218 -6.07 -8.32 -4.65
C LYS A 218 -5.07 -8.53 -5.79
N LEU A 219 -5.38 -9.45 -6.70
CA LEU A 219 -4.53 -9.74 -7.86
C LEU A 219 -4.41 -8.53 -8.80
N ILE A 220 -5.54 -7.90 -9.14
CA ILE A 220 -5.60 -6.86 -10.17
C ILE A 220 -5.20 -5.48 -9.62
N ALA A 221 -5.62 -5.15 -8.40
CA ALA A 221 -5.18 -3.94 -7.71
C ALA A 221 -3.68 -4.00 -7.40
N GLY A 222 -3.14 -5.19 -7.14
CA GLY A 222 -1.74 -5.44 -6.78
C GLY A 222 -1.39 -5.03 -5.34
N ARG A 223 -2.17 -4.12 -4.74
CA ARG A 223 -1.95 -3.58 -3.41
C ARG A 223 -3.22 -3.67 -2.56
N THR A 224 -3.04 -4.08 -1.31
CA THR A 224 -3.95 -3.73 -0.20
C THR A 224 -3.22 -2.91 0.86
N ARG A 225 -3.94 -2.31 1.82
CA ARG A 225 -3.33 -1.68 2.99
C ARG A 225 -2.44 -2.63 3.79
N ARG A 226 -2.93 -3.86 4.01
CA ARG A 226 -2.23 -4.88 4.81
C ARG A 226 -0.91 -5.29 4.18
N ASP A 227 -0.90 -5.49 2.87
CA ASP A 227 0.28 -5.87 2.09
C ASP A 227 1.27 -4.70 1.91
N SER A 228 0.85 -3.50 2.32
CA SER A 228 1.64 -2.27 2.31
C SER A 228 2.12 -1.83 3.69
N GLY A 229 1.85 -2.60 4.75
CA GLY A 229 2.19 -2.20 6.11
C GLY A 229 1.40 -1.00 6.63
N LEU A 230 0.14 -0.84 6.19
CA LEU A 230 -0.75 0.25 6.64
C LEU A 230 -1.89 -0.28 7.53
N LEU A 231 -2.18 0.47 8.58
CA LEU A 231 -3.40 0.30 9.38
C LEU A 231 -4.65 0.71 8.61
N SER A 232 -5.80 0.17 9.01
CA SER A 232 -7.10 0.55 8.49
C SER A 232 -8.15 0.52 9.61
N SER A 233 -9.33 1.09 9.35
CA SER A 233 -10.49 0.99 10.26
C SER A 233 -11.03 -0.43 10.42
N ILE A 234 -10.62 -1.36 9.56
CA ILE A 234 -10.90 -2.78 9.71
C ILE A 234 -9.74 -3.39 10.51
N ASN A 235 -10.04 -3.87 11.71
CA ASN A 235 -9.08 -4.58 12.54
C ASN A 235 -8.77 -5.94 11.93
N ARG A 236 -7.48 -6.28 11.90
CA ARG A 236 -6.94 -7.49 11.29
C ARG A 236 -5.99 -8.16 12.27
N PRO A 237 -5.83 -9.50 12.21
CA PRO A 237 -4.82 -10.17 12.99
C PRO A 237 -3.42 -9.55 12.73
N PRO A 238 -2.61 -9.25 13.76
CA PRO A 238 -1.35 -8.53 13.57
C PRO A 238 -0.36 -9.21 12.61
N ASP A 239 -0.38 -10.54 12.56
CA ASP A 239 0.42 -11.38 11.66
C ASP A 239 -0.02 -11.31 10.19
N THR A 240 -1.15 -10.66 9.90
CA THR A 240 -1.66 -10.45 8.53
C THR A 240 -1.32 -9.07 7.96
N ILE A 241 -0.62 -8.22 8.73
CA ILE A 241 -0.12 -6.93 8.26
C ILE A 241 1.39 -7.06 8.05
N TYR A 242 1.83 -6.86 6.82
CA TYR A 242 3.21 -7.11 6.45
C TYR A 242 4.12 -5.95 6.84
N ALA A 243 5.33 -6.28 7.28
CA ALA A 243 6.34 -5.31 7.71
C ALA A 243 6.96 -4.58 6.51
N VAL A 244 6.21 -3.63 5.93
CA VAL A 244 6.65 -2.76 4.85
C VAL A 244 6.62 -1.32 5.32
N TYR A 245 7.74 -0.63 5.20
CA TYR A 245 7.86 0.77 5.58
C TYR A 245 7.92 1.68 4.35
N GLN A 246 7.05 2.68 4.31
CA GLN A 246 6.91 3.61 3.19
C GLN A 246 7.84 4.81 3.32
N TYR A 247 9.15 4.59 3.19
CA TYR A 247 10.19 5.65 3.27
C TYR A 247 10.77 6.05 1.91
N TRP A 248 10.07 5.72 0.83
CA TRP A 248 10.47 6.06 -0.52
C TRP A 248 9.80 7.36 -0.98
N TYR A 249 9.66 8.36 -0.11
CA TYR A 249 9.21 9.70 -0.49
C TYR A 249 10.36 10.68 -0.71
#